data_AF-A0A7K5CQQ2-F1
#
_entry.id   AF-A0A7K5CQQ2-F1
#
_cell.length_a   1.000
_cell.length_b   1.000
_cell.length_c   1.000
_cell.angle_alpha   90.00
_cell.angle_beta   90.00
_cell.angle_gamma   90.00
#
_symmetry.space_group_name_H-M   'P 1'
#
loop_
_entity.id
_entity.type
_entity.pdbx_description
1 polymer ?
#
loop_
_entity_poly.entity_id
_entity_poly.type
_entity_poly.pdbx_seq_one_letter_code
_entity_poly.pdbx_strand_id
1 'polypeptide(L)'
;VCLAGGPGSGKGTQCEKIVQKYGYTHLSTGDLLRAEVSSGSERGKKLQAIMEKGELVPLDTVLDMLRDAMVAKADVSKGFLIDGYPREVKQGEEFEKKIAPPTLLLYVDAGKDTMVKRLLKRGETSGRVDDNEETIKKRLETYYKATEPVIAFYKSRGIVRQLNAEGSVEEVFQQVCTHLDCL
;
A
#
# COMPACT_ATOMS: atom_id res chain seq x y z
N VAL A 1 -7.31 -9.17 1.32
CA VAL A 1 -7.61 -8.04 0.40
C VAL A 1 -6.37 -7.17 0.28
N CYS A 2 -5.97 -6.79 -0.92
CA CYS A 2 -4.86 -5.87 -1.15
C CYS A 2 -5.37 -4.50 -1.59
N LEU A 3 -4.70 -3.42 -1.17
CA LEU A 3 -4.93 -2.08 -1.71
C LEU A 3 -3.73 -1.65 -2.55
N ALA A 4 -4.03 -1.26 -3.78
CA ALA A 4 -3.07 -0.67 -4.70
C ALA A 4 -3.49 0.75 -5.09
N GLY A 5 -2.53 1.56 -5.49
CA GLY A 5 -2.74 2.97 -5.83
C GLY A 5 -1.50 3.80 -5.53
N GLY A 6 -1.41 4.98 -6.13
CA GLY A 6 -0.21 5.82 -6.04
C GLY A 6 0.06 6.41 -4.65
N PRO A 7 1.26 6.96 -4.42
CA PRO A 7 1.56 7.67 -3.19
C PRO A 7 0.58 8.85 -3.03
N GLY A 8 -0.04 8.99 -1.86
CA GLY A 8 -1.02 10.07 -1.62
C GLY A 8 -2.43 9.79 -2.15
N SER A 9 -2.71 8.62 -2.74
CA SER A 9 -4.05 8.29 -3.24
C SER A 9 -5.11 8.11 -2.14
N GLY A 10 -4.70 7.91 -0.87
CA GLY A 10 -5.61 7.75 0.26
C GLY A 10 -5.79 6.31 0.77
N LYS A 11 -4.98 5.35 0.28
CA LYS A 11 -5.01 3.93 0.72
C LYS A 11 -5.06 3.76 2.24
N GLY A 12 -4.08 4.31 2.97
CA GLY A 12 -4.00 4.17 4.43
C GLY A 12 -5.24 4.69 5.15
N THR A 13 -5.78 5.83 4.72
CA THR A 13 -7.03 6.38 5.27
C THR A 13 -8.22 5.45 5.04
N GLN A 14 -8.32 4.86 3.84
CA GLN A 14 -9.36 3.87 3.56
C GLN A 14 -9.14 2.57 4.34
N CYS A 15 -7.90 2.14 4.54
CA CYS A 15 -7.57 1.00 5.38
C CYS A 15 -8.06 1.17 6.81
N GLU A 16 -7.81 2.33 7.43
CA GLU A 16 -8.28 2.63 8.79
C GLU A 16 -9.80 2.50 8.89
N LYS A 17 -10.56 3.06 7.93
CA LYS A 17 -12.02 2.92 7.91
C LYS A 17 -12.47 1.47 7.68
N ILE A 18 -11.77 0.71 6.83
CA ILE A 18 -12.06 -0.73 6.62
C ILE A 18 -11.83 -1.52 7.91
N VAL A 19 -10.74 -1.27 8.63
CA VAL A 19 -10.45 -1.91 9.92
C VAL A 19 -11.56 -1.61 10.92
N GLN A 20 -11.98 -0.34 11.03
CA GLN A 20 -13.04 0.07 11.95
C GLN A 20 -14.38 -0.60 11.66
N LYS A 21 -14.78 -0.70 10.38
CA LYS A 21 -16.08 -1.28 9.99
C LYS A 21 -16.08 -2.82 9.98
N TYR A 22 -15.03 -3.44 9.45
CA TYR A 22 -15.02 -4.87 9.13
C TYR A 22 -14.09 -5.70 10.02
N GLY A 23 -13.24 -5.08 10.85
CA GLY A 23 -12.35 -5.79 11.77
C GLY A 23 -11.21 -6.56 11.10
N TYR A 24 -10.79 -6.14 9.90
CA TYR A 24 -9.62 -6.70 9.22
C TYR A 24 -8.32 -6.36 9.97
N THR A 25 -7.28 -7.16 9.78
CA THR A 25 -5.91 -6.82 10.22
C THR A 25 -5.20 -6.03 9.13
N HIS A 26 -4.95 -4.74 9.38
CA HIS A 26 -4.21 -3.89 8.45
C HIS A 26 -2.70 -4.08 8.61
N LEU A 27 -2.05 -4.42 7.50
CA LEU A 27 -0.60 -4.53 7.37
C LEU A 27 -0.13 -3.61 6.25
N SER A 28 0.59 -2.55 6.62
CA SER A 28 1.19 -1.60 5.69
C SER A 28 2.68 -1.89 5.56
N THR A 29 3.14 -2.23 4.36
CA THR A 29 4.57 -2.46 4.13
C THR A 29 5.39 -1.21 4.39
N GLY A 30 4.82 -0.03 4.12
CA GLY A 30 5.46 1.24 4.45
C GLY A 30 5.67 1.43 5.96
N ASP A 31 4.71 1.02 6.79
CA ASP A 31 4.84 1.12 8.25
C ASP A 31 5.77 0.06 8.82
N LEU A 32 5.74 -1.17 8.29
CA LEU A 32 6.71 -2.22 8.66
C LEU A 32 8.15 -1.77 8.36
N LEU A 33 8.38 -1.17 7.19
CA LEU A 33 9.69 -0.64 6.81
C LEU A 33 10.11 0.54 7.71
N ARG A 34 9.20 1.48 8.01
CA ARG A 34 9.50 2.60 8.92
C ARG A 34 9.81 2.13 10.34
N ALA A 35 9.07 1.15 10.86
CA ALA A 35 9.34 0.56 12.17
C ALA A 35 10.75 -0.06 12.22
N GLU A 36 11.16 -0.76 11.15
CA GLU A 36 12.52 -1.28 11.03
C GLU A 36 13.57 -0.17 10.96
N VAL A 37 13.32 0.92 10.24
CA VAL A 37 14.20 2.11 10.23
C VAL A 37 14.33 2.69 11.64
N SER A 38 13.22 2.86 12.36
CA SER A 38 13.20 3.39 13.73
C SER A 38 13.89 2.49 14.75
N SER A 39 14.07 1.20 14.46
CA SER A 39 14.84 0.30 15.34
C SER A 39 16.34 0.64 15.41
N GLY A 40 16.86 1.40 14.45
CA GLY A 40 18.28 1.76 14.35
C GLY A 40 19.18 0.61 13.89
N SER A 41 18.61 -0.53 13.48
CA SER A 41 19.36 -1.70 13.00
C SER A 41 20.16 -1.38 11.73
N GLU A 42 21.21 -2.17 11.45
CA GLU A 42 21.97 -2.03 10.20
C GLU A 42 21.09 -2.26 8.96
N ARG A 43 20.05 -3.09 9.08
CA ARG A 43 19.01 -3.24 8.06
C ARG A 43 18.19 -1.95 7.94
N GLY A 44 17.74 -1.39 9.06
CA GLY A 44 17.01 -0.12 9.12
C GLY A 44 17.74 1.04 8.43
N LYS A 45 19.05 1.19 8.65
CA LYS A 45 19.87 2.21 7.99
C LYS A 45 19.88 2.05 6.46
N LYS A 46 20.00 0.82 5.96
CA LYS A 46 19.93 0.53 4.51
C LYS A 46 18.55 0.83 3.94
N LEU A 47 17.49 0.46 4.67
CA LEU A 47 16.11 0.74 4.27
C LEU A 47 15.85 2.25 4.20
N GLN A 48 16.34 3.01 5.17
CA GLN A 48 16.22 4.47 5.19
C GLN A 48 16.78 5.09 3.89
N ALA A 49 18.00 4.73 3.51
CA ALA A 49 18.65 5.25 2.31
C ALA A 49 17.90 4.94 1.01
N ILE A 50 17.24 3.78 0.92
CA ILE A 50 16.40 3.39 -0.23
C ILE A 50 15.11 4.22 -0.24
N MET A 51 14.47 4.35 0.93
CA MET A 51 13.18 5.05 1.06
C MET A 51 13.30 6.55 0.80
N GLU A 52 14.38 7.20 1.26
CA GLU A 52 14.64 8.62 1.01
C GLU A 52 14.80 8.94 -0.48
N LYS A 53 15.31 7.98 -1.26
CA LYS A 53 15.41 8.08 -2.72
C LYS A 53 14.10 7.81 -3.47
N GLY A 54 13.04 7.38 -2.77
CA GLY A 54 11.78 6.99 -3.39
C GLY A 54 11.86 5.69 -4.20
N GLU A 55 12.86 4.86 -3.92
CA GLU A 55 13.09 3.57 -4.57
C GLU A 55 12.29 2.45 -3.89
N LEU A 56 12.14 1.31 -4.59
CA LEU A 56 11.51 0.13 -4.03
C LEU A 56 12.53 -0.69 -3.23
N VAL A 57 12.14 -1.06 -2.02
CA VAL A 57 12.90 -2.01 -1.19
C VAL A 57 12.88 -3.39 -1.86
N PRO A 58 13.97 -4.17 -1.78
CA PRO A 58 14.04 -5.51 -2.37
C PRO A 58 12.87 -6.41 -1.97
N LEU A 59 12.38 -7.17 -2.95
CA LEU A 59 11.21 -8.04 -2.83
C LEU A 59 11.27 -8.97 -1.62
N ASP A 60 12.37 -9.73 -1.48
CA ASP A 60 12.49 -10.75 -0.43
C ASP A 60 12.40 -10.13 0.98
N THR A 61 13.05 -8.98 1.19
CA THR A 61 12.99 -8.24 2.45
C THR A 61 11.56 -7.85 2.81
N VAL A 62 10.82 -7.26 1.86
CA VAL A 62 9.43 -6.81 2.12
C VAL A 62 8.50 -8.00 2.31
N LEU A 63 8.69 -9.07 1.53
CA LEU A 63 7.86 -10.27 1.59
C LEU A 63 8.05 -11.03 2.90
N ASP A 64 9.29 -11.19 3.39
CA ASP A 64 9.57 -11.82 4.68
C ASP A 64 8.97 -11.00 5.83
N MET A 65 9.16 -9.68 5.84
CA MET A 65 8.55 -8.80 6.87
C MET A 65 7.03 -8.89 6.86
N LEU A 66 6.41 -8.95 5.68
CA LEU A 66 4.96 -9.09 5.55
C LEU A 66 4.48 -10.46 6.03
N ARG A 67 5.18 -11.54 5.64
CA ARG A 67 4.88 -12.91 6.09
C ARG A 67 4.92 -13.01 7.61
N ASP A 68 5.99 -12.52 8.23
CA ASP A 68 6.18 -12.61 9.68
C ASP A 68 5.07 -11.82 10.41
N ALA A 69 4.68 -10.65 9.89
CA ALA A 69 3.57 -9.86 10.43
C ALA A 69 2.20 -10.56 10.27
N MET A 70 1.98 -11.27 9.16
CA MET A 70 0.77 -12.07 8.94
C MET A 70 0.69 -13.25 9.91
N VAL A 71 1.78 -14.02 10.04
CA VAL A 71 1.85 -15.18 10.95
C VAL A 71 1.58 -14.75 12.39
N ALA A 72 2.17 -13.64 12.84
CA ALA A 72 1.96 -13.11 14.19
C ALA A 72 0.50 -12.72 14.51
N LYS A 73 -0.38 -12.62 13.51
CA LYS A 73 -1.80 -12.26 13.66
C LYS A 73 -2.74 -13.33 13.11
N ALA A 74 -2.24 -14.46 12.61
CA ALA A 74 -3.03 -15.47 11.93
C ALA A 74 -4.15 -16.03 12.82
N ASP A 75 -3.88 -16.26 14.10
CA ASP A 75 -4.84 -16.88 15.04
C ASP A 75 -6.01 -15.96 15.44
N VAL A 76 -5.87 -14.65 15.23
CA VAL A 76 -6.84 -13.64 15.69
C VAL A 76 -7.45 -12.82 14.55
N SER A 77 -6.87 -12.91 13.35
CA SER A 77 -7.30 -12.12 12.20
C SER A 77 -8.57 -12.68 11.58
N LYS A 78 -9.53 -11.81 11.27
CA LYS A 78 -10.70 -12.14 10.44
C LYS A 78 -10.41 -12.05 8.94
N GLY A 79 -9.22 -11.58 8.57
CA GLY A 79 -8.82 -11.29 7.21
C GLY A 79 -7.76 -10.21 7.16
N PHE A 80 -6.84 -10.33 6.20
CA PHE A 80 -5.73 -9.38 6.06
C PHE A 80 -6.04 -8.30 5.03
N LEU A 81 -5.70 -7.07 5.41
CA LEU A 81 -5.74 -5.89 4.55
C LEU A 81 -4.31 -5.43 4.29
N ILE A 82 -3.80 -5.75 3.11
CA ILE A 82 -2.41 -5.50 2.72
C ILE A 82 -2.33 -4.14 2.00
N ASP A 83 -1.71 -3.15 2.62
CA ASP A 83 -1.58 -1.79 2.10
C ASP A 83 -0.18 -1.55 1.50
N GLY A 84 -0.16 -1.15 0.24
CA GLY A 84 1.06 -0.77 -0.45
C GLY A 84 1.90 -1.96 -0.88
N TYR A 85 1.29 -3.13 -1.05
CA TYR A 85 1.88 -4.32 -1.65
C TYR A 85 0.80 -5.13 -2.41
N PRO A 86 1.10 -5.70 -3.58
CA PRO A 86 2.36 -5.62 -4.32
C PRO A 86 2.54 -4.29 -5.05
N ARG A 87 3.79 -3.86 -5.23
CA ARG A 87 4.20 -2.66 -6.00
C ARG A 87 4.86 -2.98 -7.34
N GLU A 88 5.11 -4.25 -7.61
CA GLU A 88 5.62 -4.80 -8.87
C GLU A 88 4.94 -6.13 -9.16
N VAL A 89 4.83 -6.52 -10.43
CA VAL A 89 4.15 -7.78 -10.82
C VAL A 89 4.80 -8.99 -10.12
N LYS A 90 6.14 -9.05 -10.11
CA LYS A 90 6.88 -10.13 -9.46
C LYS A 90 6.63 -10.24 -7.95
N GLN A 91 6.38 -9.11 -7.28
CA GLN A 91 5.98 -9.12 -5.87
C GLN A 91 4.62 -9.81 -5.68
N GLY A 92 3.68 -9.58 -6.60
CA GLY A 92 2.40 -10.29 -6.63
C GLY A 92 2.61 -11.79 -6.79
N GLU A 93 3.33 -12.20 -7.83
CA GLU A 93 3.60 -13.62 -8.13
C GLU A 93 4.24 -14.36 -6.94
N GLU A 94 5.26 -13.77 -6.30
CA GLU A 94 5.94 -14.37 -5.17
C GLU A 94 5.07 -14.43 -3.91
N PHE A 95 4.21 -13.43 -3.70
CA PHE A 95 3.23 -13.44 -2.61
C PHE A 95 2.20 -14.55 -2.78
N GLU A 96 1.67 -14.75 -3.99
CA GLU A 96 0.75 -15.85 -4.26
C GLU A 96 1.39 -17.22 -4.05
N LYS A 97 2.65 -17.36 -4.48
CA LYS A 97 3.41 -18.60 -4.37
C LYS A 97 3.80 -18.95 -2.94
N LYS A 98 4.22 -17.96 -2.15
CA LYS A 98 4.79 -18.19 -0.80
C LYS A 98 3.80 -17.94 0.34
N ILE A 99 2.74 -17.17 0.10
CA ILE A 99 1.75 -16.79 1.12
C ILE A 99 0.36 -17.27 0.69
N ALA A 100 -0.31 -16.53 -0.21
CA ALA A 100 -1.64 -16.88 -0.71
C ALA A 100 -2.06 -15.94 -1.85
N PRO A 101 -2.95 -16.38 -2.76
CA PRO A 101 -3.58 -15.48 -3.72
C PRO A 101 -4.50 -14.46 -3.03
N PRO A 102 -4.52 -13.18 -3.47
CA PRO A 102 -5.44 -12.18 -2.93
C PRO A 102 -6.87 -12.44 -3.40
N THR A 103 -7.83 -12.38 -2.47
CA THR A 103 -9.28 -12.48 -2.79
C THR A 103 -9.78 -11.29 -3.62
N LEU A 104 -9.27 -10.09 -3.33
CA LEU A 104 -9.69 -8.84 -3.94
C LEU A 104 -8.52 -7.86 -3.96
N LEU A 105 -8.40 -7.10 -5.05
CA LEU A 105 -7.54 -5.93 -5.16
C LEU A 105 -8.40 -4.66 -5.29
N LEU A 106 -8.38 -3.81 -4.27
CA LEU A 106 -8.99 -2.49 -4.29
C LEU A 106 -7.99 -1.50 -4.91
N TYR A 107 -8.32 -0.97 -6.08
CA TYR A 107 -7.51 0.04 -6.76
C TYR A 107 -8.00 1.44 -6.40
N VAL A 108 -7.27 2.13 -5.52
CA VAL A 108 -7.54 3.49 -5.06
C VAL A 108 -6.93 4.48 -6.06
N ASP A 109 -7.73 4.86 -7.06
CA ASP A 109 -7.32 5.62 -8.24
C ASP A 109 -7.46 7.13 -8.01
N ALA A 110 -6.33 7.84 -8.00
CA ALA A 110 -6.28 9.29 -7.82
C ALA A 110 -5.42 9.91 -8.93
N GLY A 111 -5.79 11.11 -9.37
CA GLY A 111 -5.01 11.89 -10.31
C GLY A 111 -3.66 12.32 -9.73
N LYS A 112 -2.69 12.54 -10.62
CA LYS A 112 -1.34 12.99 -10.28
C LYS A 112 -1.37 14.25 -9.41
N ASP A 113 -2.14 15.25 -9.79
CA ASP A 113 -2.19 16.54 -9.09
C ASP A 113 -2.79 16.40 -7.69
N THR A 114 -3.84 15.58 -7.55
CA THR A 114 -4.43 15.22 -6.25
C THR A 114 -3.40 14.52 -5.36
N MET A 115 -2.66 13.55 -5.89
CA MET A 115 -1.60 12.86 -5.17
C MET A 115 -0.49 13.81 -4.71
N VAL A 116 0.05 14.65 -5.60
CA VAL A 116 1.09 15.64 -5.27
C VAL A 116 0.61 16.58 -4.17
N LYS A 117 -0.59 17.16 -4.32
CA LYS A 117 -1.16 18.10 -3.34
C LYS A 117 -1.31 17.45 -1.96
N ARG A 118 -1.79 16.20 -1.90
CA ARG A 118 -1.96 15.45 -0.65
C ARG A 118 -0.61 15.10 -0.01
N LEU A 119 0.40 14.77 -0.81
CA LEU A 119 1.74 14.44 -0.31
C LEU A 119 2.44 15.67 0.27
N LEU A 120 2.39 16.82 -0.41
CA LEU A 120 2.97 18.07 0.09
C LEU A 120 2.35 18.48 1.44
N LYS A 121 1.02 18.48 1.53
CA LYS A 121 0.30 18.78 2.78
C LYS A 121 0.66 17.80 3.91
N ARG A 122 0.92 16.53 3.58
CA ARG A 122 1.33 15.52 4.57
C ARG A 122 2.79 15.72 5.02
N GLY A 123 3.67 16.18 4.13
CA GLY A 123 5.05 16.53 4.45
C GLY A 123 5.15 17.62 5.52
N GLU A 124 4.22 18.58 5.52
CA GLU A 124 4.16 19.66 6.52
C GLU A 124 3.88 19.18 7.96
N THR A 125 3.24 18.01 8.13
CA THR A 125 2.66 17.59 9.42
C THR A 125 3.15 16.25 9.94
N SER A 126 3.57 15.33 9.06
CA SER A 126 3.77 13.92 9.44
C SER A 126 5.18 13.54 9.89
N GLY A 127 6.18 14.41 9.69
CA GLY A 127 7.59 14.08 9.93
C GLY A 127 8.16 13.02 8.97
N ARG A 128 7.46 12.71 7.88
CA ARG A 128 7.93 11.77 6.85
C ARG A 128 8.99 12.43 5.97
N VAL A 129 10.23 11.97 6.08
CA VAL A 129 11.37 12.48 5.30
C VAL A 129 11.22 12.25 3.79
N ASP A 130 10.42 11.25 3.39
CA ASP A 130 10.13 10.89 1.99
C ASP A 130 8.98 11.70 1.34
N ASP A 131 8.42 12.69 2.05
CA ASP A 131 7.38 13.60 1.55
C ASP A 131 7.95 14.99 1.17
N ASN A 132 9.18 15.06 0.65
CA ASN A 132 9.74 16.26 0.01
C ASN A 132 9.49 16.25 -1.51
N GLU A 133 9.57 17.41 -2.18
CA GLU A 133 9.19 17.57 -3.58
C GLU A 133 9.93 16.62 -4.54
N GLU A 134 11.24 16.44 -4.35
CA GLU A 134 12.06 15.57 -5.19
C GLU A 134 11.65 14.09 -5.03
N THR A 135 11.51 13.64 -3.78
CA THR A 135 11.10 12.27 -3.49
C THR A 135 9.66 12.00 -3.92
N ILE A 136 8.76 12.99 -3.85
CA ILE A 136 7.39 12.88 -4.36
C ILE A 136 7.38 12.58 -5.87
N LYS A 137 8.18 13.32 -6.65
CA LYS A 137 8.31 13.10 -8.10
C LYS A 137 8.79 11.68 -8.39
N LYS A 138 9.88 11.25 -7.73
CA LYS A 138 10.44 9.89 -7.87
C LYS A 138 9.43 8.81 -7.48
N ARG A 139 8.68 8.98 -6.40
CA ARG A 139 7.67 8.00 -5.95
C ARG A 139 6.51 7.87 -6.94
N LEU A 140 6.11 8.97 -7.59
CA LEU A 140 5.11 8.95 -8.65
C LEU A 140 5.64 8.25 -9.91
N GLU A 141 6.87 8.54 -10.33
CA GLU A 141 7.53 7.86 -11.44
C GLU A 141 7.64 6.35 -11.20
N THR A 142 8.13 5.96 -10.02
CA THR A 142 8.19 4.56 -9.59
C THR A 142 6.80 3.91 -9.62
N TYR A 143 5.77 4.61 -9.14
CA TYR A 143 4.39 4.09 -9.17
C TYR A 143 3.90 3.79 -10.60
N TYR A 144 3.97 4.76 -11.52
CA TYR A 144 3.51 4.55 -12.89
C TYR A 144 4.35 3.49 -13.62
N LYS A 145 5.66 3.47 -13.38
CA LYS A 145 6.55 2.50 -14.04
C LYS A 145 6.37 1.06 -13.53
N ALA A 146 6.22 0.89 -12.23
CA ALA A 146 6.37 -0.41 -11.57
C ALA A 146 5.05 -0.96 -11.01
N THR A 147 4.23 -0.08 -10.43
CA THR A 147 2.99 -0.46 -9.71
C THR A 147 1.75 -0.43 -10.59
N GLU A 148 1.63 0.48 -11.55
CA GLU A 148 0.51 0.48 -12.49
C GLU A 148 0.38 -0.85 -13.28
N PRO A 149 1.47 -1.51 -13.74
CA PRO A 149 1.40 -2.84 -14.33
C PRO A 149 0.79 -3.93 -13.43
N VAL A 150 0.87 -3.78 -12.11
CA VAL A 150 0.22 -4.69 -11.15
C VAL A 150 -1.29 -4.65 -11.30
N ILE A 151 -1.85 -3.45 -11.54
CA ILE A 151 -3.29 -3.28 -11.76
C ILE A 151 -3.71 -4.02 -13.01
N ALA A 152 -2.96 -3.90 -14.11
CA ALA A 152 -3.25 -4.62 -15.35
C ALA A 152 -3.17 -6.14 -15.15
N PHE A 153 -2.14 -6.62 -14.44
CA PHE A 153 -1.95 -8.03 -14.12
C PHE A 153 -3.12 -8.62 -13.32
N TYR A 154 -3.63 -7.92 -12.30
CA TYR A 154 -4.78 -8.42 -11.55
C TYR A 154 -6.12 -8.14 -12.23
N LYS A 155 -6.22 -7.11 -13.10
CA LYS A 155 -7.42 -6.86 -13.91
C LYS A 155 -7.71 -8.05 -14.82
N SER A 156 -6.70 -8.65 -15.45
CA SER A 156 -6.87 -9.85 -16.27
C SER A 156 -7.34 -11.08 -15.47
N ARG A 157 -7.17 -11.07 -14.15
CA ARG A 157 -7.63 -12.11 -13.21
C ARG A 157 -9.03 -11.84 -12.63
N GLY A 158 -9.67 -10.71 -12.96
CA GLY A 158 -11.04 -10.39 -12.54
C GLY A 158 -11.23 -9.95 -11.09
N ILE A 159 -10.15 -9.85 -10.30
CA ILE A 159 -10.23 -9.52 -8.86
C ILE A 159 -10.09 -8.03 -8.54
N VAL A 160 -9.96 -7.17 -9.55
CA VAL A 160 -9.78 -5.73 -9.34
C VAL A 160 -11.13 -5.04 -9.20
N ARG A 161 -11.24 -4.16 -8.20
CA ARG A 161 -12.33 -3.20 -8.07
C ARG A 161 -11.73 -1.80 -7.97
N GLN A 162 -12.05 -0.95 -8.93
CA GLN A 162 -11.52 0.40 -9.03
C GLN A 162 -12.40 1.37 -8.27
N LEU A 163 -11.75 2.22 -7.49
CA LEU A 163 -12.36 3.24 -6.65
C LEU A 163 -11.91 4.59 -7.19
N ASN A 164 -12.85 5.50 -7.47
CA ASN A 164 -12.50 6.89 -7.69
C ASN A 164 -12.11 7.49 -6.34
N ALA A 165 -10.82 7.84 -6.17
CA ALA A 165 -10.27 8.40 -4.95
C ALA A 165 -10.18 9.94 -4.97
N GLU A 166 -10.84 10.57 -5.94
CA GLU A 166 -11.21 11.99 -5.90
C GLU A 166 -12.41 12.21 -4.96
N GLY A 167 -12.51 13.41 -4.38
CA GLY A 167 -13.59 13.77 -3.46
C GLY A 167 -13.26 13.53 -1.98
N SER A 168 -14.31 13.41 -1.17
CA SER A 168 -14.23 13.24 0.28
C SER A 168 -13.89 11.81 0.70
N VAL A 169 -13.37 11.65 1.92
CA VAL A 169 -12.99 10.32 2.43
C VAL A 169 -14.21 9.40 2.53
N GLU A 170 -15.37 9.95 2.90
CA GLU A 170 -16.65 9.27 3.05
C GLU A 170 -17.20 8.77 1.71
N GLU A 171 -17.15 9.58 0.65
CA GLU A 171 -17.59 9.17 -0.70
C GLU A 171 -16.73 8.01 -1.24
N VAL A 172 -15.42 8.08 -1.05
CA VAL A 172 -14.50 7.00 -1.43
C VAL A 172 -14.79 5.75 -0.59
N PHE A 173 -15.04 5.90 0.71
CA PHE A 173 -15.33 4.78 1.61
C PHE A 173 -16.67 4.12 1.30
N GLN A 174 -17.65 4.86 0.81
CA GLN A 174 -18.92 4.28 0.37
C GLN A 174 -18.71 3.34 -0.82
N GLN A 175 -17.86 3.72 -1.78
CA GLN A 175 -17.47 2.83 -2.90
C GLN A 175 -16.73 1.58 -2.39
N VAL A 176 -15.84 1.74 -1.42
CA VAL A 176 -15.16 0.61 -0.76
C VAL A 176 -16.19 -0.36 -0.16
N CYS A 177 -17.19 0.17 0.56
CA CYS A 177 -18.24 -0.66 1.16
C CYS A 177 -19.02 -1.44 0.10
N THR A 178 -19.43 -0.78 -1.00
CA THR A 178 -20.12 -1.45 -2.10
C THR A 178 -19.34 -2.66 -2.64
N HIS A 179 -18.01 -2.61 -2.66
CA HIS A 179 -17.21 -3.73 -3.15
C HIS A 179 -16.93 -4.80 -2.11
N LEU A 180 -16.78 -4.44 -0.84
CA LEU A 180 -16.52 -5.40 0.24
C LEU A 180 -17.79 -6.10 0.72
N ASP A 181 -18.94 -5.42 0.71
CA ASP A 181 -20.23 -5.99 1.12
C ASP A 181 -20.77 -7.02 0.10
N CYS A 182 -20.17 -7.11 -1.10
CA CYS A 182 -20.51 -8.09 -2.14
C CYS A 182 -19.58 -9.31 -2.18
N LEU A 183 -18.61 -9.41 -1.27
CA LEU A 183 -17.73 -10.57 -1.12
C LEU A 183 -18.37 -11.62 -0.21
#